data_AF-A0A946EPY6-F1
#
_entry.id   AF-A0A946EPY6-F1
#
_cell.length_a   1.000
_cell.length_b   1.000
_cell.length_c   1.000
_cell.angle_alpha   90.00
_cell.angle_beta   90.00
_cell.angle_gamma   90.00
#
_symmetry.space_group_name_H-M   'P 1'
#
loop_
_entity.id
_entity.type
_entity.pdbx_description
1 polymer ?
#
loop_
_entity_poly.entity_id
_entity_poly.type
_entity_poly.pdbx_seq_one_letter_code
_entity_poly.pdbx_strand_id
1 'polypeptide(L)'
;MIRKNLPKGYKEQMRWGFICYEVPLSVCPDTYNGEPLMYAAIASQERHYGVYMCGIYLLPQVFKRLSTEWKKRGTRLDIGKSCLRIASWEKCEPDLIAEAISSVPLEKFVAATHAAISTRKQGKKASKKTAKKSSKSTAKKKTTKKTASNSKKKTTSR
;
A
#
# COMPACT_ATOMS: atom_id res chain seq x y z
N MET A 1 -5.33 4.49 -23.92
CA MET A 1 -4.96 5.34 -22.76
C MET A 1 -3.70 4.81 -22.08
N ILE A 2 -3.75 3.69 -21.35
CA ILE A 2 -2.60 3.23 -20.53
C ILE A 2 -1.39 2.78 -21.38
N ARG A 3 -1.55 1.74 -22.22
CA ARG A 3 -0.45 1.17 -23.02
C ARG A 3 0.29 2.20 -23.90
N LYS A 4 -0.43 3.21 -24.41
CA LYS A 4 0.14 4.28 -25.24
C LYS A 4 1.03 5.26 -24.45
N ASN A 5 0.79 5.42 -23.16
CA ASN A 5 1.48 6.36 -22.28
C ASN A 5 2.40 5.65 -21.27
N LEU A 6 2.55 4.32 -21.40
CA LEU A 6 3.34 3.52 -20.50
C LEU A 6 4.83 3.79 -20.77
N PRO A 7 5.62 4.17 -19.75
CA PRO A 7 7.06 4.34 -19.91
C PRO A 7 7.74 3.03 -20.37
N LYS A 8 8.88 3.17 -21.05
CA LYS A 8 9.63 2.00 -21.54
C LYS A 8 10.06 1.10 -20.38
N GLY A 9 10.06 -0.21 -20.65
CA GLY A 9 10.55 -1.25 -19.74
C GLY A 9 9.46 -1.96 -18.92
N TYR A 10 8.27 -1.38 -18.77
CA TYR A 10 7.13 -2.11 -18.21
C TYR A 10 6.61 -3.15 -19.20
N LYS A 11 6.15 -4.30 -18.69
CA LYS A 11 5.59 -5.40 -19.48
C LYS A 11 4.10 -5.56 -19.17
N GLU A 12 3.29 -5.68 -20.21
CA GLU A 12 1.87 -6.03 -20.10
C GLU A 12 1.74 -7.54 -19.89
N GLN A 13 0.96 -7.95 -18.88
CA GLN A 13 0.68 -9.35 -18.54
C GLN A 13 -0.76 -9.49 -18.06
N MET A 14 -1.36 -10.67 -18.26
CA MET A 14 -2.64 -11.02 -17.66
C MET A 14 -2.39 -11.65 -16.29
N ARG A 15 -2.92 -11.06 -15.21
CA ARG A 15 -2.85 -11.64 -13.86
C ARG A 15 -4.18 -11.55 -13.16
N TRP A 16 -4.63 -12.65 -12.54
CA TRP A 16 -5.88 -12.71 -11.80
C TRP A 16 -7.11 -12.20 -12.60
N GLY A 17 -7.09 -12.36 -13.93
CA GLY A 17 -8.13 -11.85 -14.84
C GLY A 17 -8.05 -10.34 -15.13
N PHE A 18 -6.97 -9.67 -14.71
CA PHE A 18 -6.73 -8.24 -14.94
C PHE A 18 -5.57 -8.03 -15.91
N ILE A 19 -5.68 -6.96 -16.71
CA ILE A 19 -4.54 -6.48 -17.50
C ILE A 19 -3.63 -5.72 -16.54
N CYS A 20 -2.44 -6.27 -16.30
CA CYS A 20 -1.42 -5.71 -15.41
C CYS A 20 -0.23 -5.21 -16.23
N TYR A 21 0.35 -4.11 -15.78
CA TYR A 21 1.60 -3.56 -16.29
C TYR A 21 2.63 -3.63 -15.16
N GLU A 22 3.70 -4.38 -15.38
CA GLU A 22 4.63 -4.77 -14.31
C GLU A 22 6.09 -4.56 -14.68
N VAL A 23 6.93 -4.44 -13.65
CA VAL A 23 8.38 -4.45 -13.77
C VAL A 23 8.84 -5.90 -13.92
N PRO A 24 9.49 -6.27 -15.04
CA PRO A 24 10.00 -7.63 -15.23
C PRO A 24 10.99 -8.04 -14.12
N LEU A 25 10.98 -9.32 -13.72
CA LEU A 25 11.94 -9.86 -12.76
C LEU A 25 13.40 -9.76 -13.25
N SER A 26 13.62 -9.69 -14.57
CA SER A 26 14.95 -9.45 -15.14
C SER A 26 15.52 -8.08 -14.75
N VAL A 27 14.66 -7.10 -14.42
CA VAL A 27 15.07 -5.77 -13.97
C VAL A 27 15.06 -5.67 -12.44
N CYS A 28 14.10 -6.32 -11.80
CA CYS A 28 13.96 -6.30 -10.34
C CYS A 28 13.71 -7.73 -9.81
N PRO A 29 14.75 -8.53 -9.58
CA PRO A 29 14.60 -9.90 -9.09
C PRO A 29 14.32 -9.99 -7.59
N ASP A 30 14.76 -9.01 -6.79
CA ASP A 30 14.60 -8.98 -5.33
C ASP A 30 13.26 -8.36 -4.92
N THR A 31 12.16 -9.06 -5.22
CA THR A 31 10.82 -8.70 -4.74
C THR A 31 10.43 -9.54 -3.53
N TYR A 32 9.52 -9.03 -2.69
CA TYR A 32 9.20 -9.66 -1.40
C TYR A 32 8.57 -11.06 -1.51
N ASN A 33 7.96 -11.38 -2.66
CA ASN A 33 7.27 -12.64 -2.95
C ASN A 33 7.80 -13.33 -4.21
N GLY A 34 8.90 -12.86 -4.80
CA GLY A 34 9.44 -13.39 -6.05
C GLY A 34 8.56 -13.14 -7.28
N GLU A 35 7.53 -12.30 -7.18
CA GLU A 35 6.68 -11.91 -8.31
C GLU A 35 7.07 -10.51 -8.83
N PRO A 36 6.84 -10.21 -10.12
CA PRO A 36 6.96 -8.88 -10.70
C PRO A 36 6.26 -7.78 -9.90
N LEU A 37 6.87 -6.59 -9.84
CA LEU A 37 6.24 -5.43 -9.21
C LEU A 37 5.19 -4.83 -10.14
N MET A 38 3.92 -4.95 -9.75
CA MET A 38 2.81 -4.31 -10.46
C MET A 38 2.92 -2.78 -10.36
N TYR A 39 2.96 -2.12 -11.51
CA TYR A 39 2.97 -0.67 -11.64
C TYR A 39 1.57 -0.10 -11.83
N ALA A 40 0.81 -0.69 -12.75
CA ALA A 40 -0.58 -0.34 -12.99
C ALA A 40 -1.41 -1.58 -13.36
N ALA A 41 -2.73 -1.54 -13.17
CA ALA A 41 -3.63 -2.58 -13.66
C ALA A 41 -5.01 -2.03 -13.97
N ILE A 42 -5.74 -2.72 -14.85
CA ILE A 42 -7.14 -2.45 -15.15
C ILE A 42 -7.96 -3.69 -14.79
N ALA A 43 -8.98 -3.50 -13.96
CA ALA A 43 -9.93 -4.53 -13.60
C ALA A 43 -11.37 -4.08 -13.86
N SER A 44 -12.21 -5.00 -14.30
CA SER A 44 -13.66 -4.82 -14.28
C SER A 44 -14.19 -5.36 -12.96
N GLN A 45 -14.70 -4.50 -12.10
CA GLN A 45 -15.36 -4.88 -10.85
C GLN A 45 -16.87 -4.74 -11.02
N GLU A 46 -17.66 -5.42 -10.19
CA GLU A 46 -19.12 -5.47 -10.30
C GLU A 46 -19.80 -4.09 -10.39
N ARG A 47 -19.25 -3.08 -9.70
CA ARG A 47 -19.85 -1.74 -9.59
C ARG A 47 -19.05 -0.61 -10.23
N HIS A 48 -17.83 -0.89 -10.68
CA HIS A 48 -16.93 0.14 -11.23
C HIS A 48 -15.80 -0.48 -12.06
N TYR A 49 -15.19 0.33 -12.91
CA TYR A 49 -13.90 0.01 -13.52
C TYR A 49 -12.77 0.46 -12.59
N GLY A 50 -11.93 -0.47 -12.17
CA GLY A 50 -10.79 -0.22 -11.30
C GLY A 50 -9.53 0.05 -12.09
N VAL A 51 -8.96 1.24 -11.95
CA VAL A 51 -7.61 1.55 -12.45
C VAL A 51 -6.66 1.61 -11.27
N TYR A 52 -5.84 0.57 -11.14
CA TYR A 52 -4.82 0.48 -10.13
C TYR A 52 -3.56 1.18 -10.63
N MET A 53 -3.01 2.08 -9.83
CA MET A 53 -1.75 2.76 -10.09
C MET A 53 -0.94 2.74 -8.81
N CYS A 54 0.11 1.92 -8.76
CA CYS A 54 0.99 1.86 -7.58
C CYS A 54 1.86 3.12 -7.45
N GLY A 55 2.11 3.81 -8.56
CA GLY A 55 2.88 5.06 -8.59
C GLY A 55 2.28 6.16 -7.71
N ILE A 56 0.96 6.39 -7.76
CA ILE A 56 0.29 7.39 -6.91
C ILE A 56 0.38 7.07 -5.41
N TYR A 57 0.36 5.79 -5.05
CA TYR A 57 0.50 5.37 -3.65
C TYR A 57 1.92 5.60 -3.13
N LEU A 58 2.91 5.30 -3.98
CA LEU A 58 4.33 5.29 -3.59
C LEU A 58 5.00 6.66 -3.71
N LEU A 59 4.49 7.52 -4.60
CA LEU A 59 5.05 8.81 -4.95
C LEU A 59 4.00 9.92 -4.70
N PRO A 60 4.03 10.58 -3.51
CA PRO A 60 3.02 11.57 -3.12
C PRO A 60 2.86 12.73 -4.11
N GLN A 61 3.91 13.10 -4.83
CA GLN A 61 3.87 14.14 -5.84
C GLN A 61 2.96 13.80 -7.03
N VAL A 62 2.89 12.53 -7.42
CA VAL A 62 2.04 12.07 -8.52
C VAL A 62 0.58 12.17 -8.09
N PHE A 63 0.27 11.71 -6.88
CA PHE A 63 -1.07 11.82 -6.31
C PHE A 63 -1.50 13.28 -6.11
N LYS A 64 -0.60 14.13 -5.62
CA LYS A 64 -0.87 15.56 -5.45
C LYS A 64 -1.25 16.20 -6.79
N ARG A 65 -0.44 15.99 -7.85
CA ARG A 65 -0.75 16.51 -9.19
C ARG A 65 -2.08 15.99 -9.72
N LEU A 66 -2.29 14.67 -9.65
CA LEU A 66 -3.54 14.05 -10.07
C LEU A 66 -4.75 14.66 -9.37
N SER A 67 -4.72 14.72 -8.03
CA SER A 67 -5.83 15.23 -7.24
C SER A 67 -6.08 16.74 -7.41
N THR A 68 -5.03 17.53 -7.63
CA THR A 68 -5.16 18.96 -7.92
C THR A 68 -5.83 19.19 -9.28
N GLU A 69 -5.35 18.53 -10.34
CA GLU A 69 -5.94 18.71 -11.67
C GLU A 69 -7.34 18.13 -11.77
N TRP A 70 -7.62 17.01 -11.08
CA TRP A 70 -8.96 16.42 -11.04
C TRP A 70 -9.97 17.36 -10.37
N LYS A 71 -9.60 17.99 -9.25
CA LYS A 71 -10.46 18.95 -8.53
C LYS A 71 -10.81 20.15 -9.39
N LYS A 72 -9.89 20.63 -10.25
CA LYS A 72 -10.15 21.75 -11.16
C LYS A 72 -11.25 21.43 -12.19
N ARG A 73 -11.42 20.16 -12.55
CA ARG A 73 -12.45 19.72 -13.49
C ARG A 73 -13.85 19.61 -12.87
N GLY A 74 -13.96 19.73 -11.54
CA GLY A 74 -15.25 19.67 -10.84
C GLY A 74 -15.84 18.26 -10.71
N THR A 75 -15.17 17.24 -11.24
CA THR A 75 -15.59 15.84 -11.09
C THR A 75 -15.09 15.25 -9.77
N ARG A 76 -15.90 14.34 -9.18
CA ARG A 76 -15.53 13.68 -7.93
C ARG A 76 -14.44 12.64 -8.18
N LEU A 77 -13.28 12.83 -7.55
CA LEU A 77 -12.22 11.83 -7.50
C LEU A 77 -12.56 10.73 -6.47
N ASP A 78 -13.02 9.57 -6.94
CA ASP A 78 -13.22 8.37 -6.10
C ASP A 78 -11.98 7.46 -6.17
N ILE A 79 -11.15 7.52 -5.14
CA ILE A 79 -9.86 6.82 -5.10
C ILE A 79 -9.59 6.19 -3.73
N GLY A 80 -9.16 4.94 -3.73
CA GLY A 80 -8.54 4.27 -2.58
C GLY A 80 -7.07 4.63 -2.43
N LYS A 81 -6.27 3.77 -1.77
CA LYS A 81 -4.82 4.01 -1.64
C LYS A 81 -4.09 4.03 -2.98
N SER A 82 -4.49 3.18 -3.90
CA SER A 82 -3.90 3.03 -5.24
C SER A 82 -4.92 2.74 -6.35
N CYS A 83 -6.20 2.61 -6.00
CA CYS A 83 -7.27 2.19 -6.91
C CYS A 83 -8.20 3.36 -7.19
N LEU A 84 -8.17 3.86 -8.41
CA LEU A 84 -9.15 4.81 -8.93
C LEU A 84 -10.39 4.04 -9.38
N ARG A 85 -11.55 4.44 -8.88
CA ARG A 85 -12.83 3.78 -9.15
C ARG A 85 -13.64 4.62 -10.10
N ILE A 86 -13.84 4.11 -11.31
CA ILE A 86 -14.53 4.82 -12.39
C ILE A 86 -15.92 4.20 -12.53
N ALA A 87 -16.95 4.97 -12.20
CA ALA A 87 -18.34 4.50 -12.30
C ALA A 87 -18.87 4.51 -13.75
N SER A 88 -18.43 5.48 -14.57
CA SER A 88 -18.83 5.61 -15.98
C SER A 88 -17.73 6.31 -16.77
N TRP A 89 -17.75 6.18 -18.10
CA TRP A 89 -16.76 6.81 -18.98
C TRP A 89 -16.79 8.34 -18.92
N GLU A 90 -17.95 8.96 -18.72
CA GLU A 90 -18.09 10.42 -18.55
C GLU A 90 -17.38 10.95 -17.30
N LYS A 91 -17.23 10.10 -16.29
CA LYS A 91 -16.47 10.41 -15.07
C LYS A 91 -15.01 9.95 -15.17
N CYS A 92 -14.64 9.32 -16.28
CA CYS A 92 -13.27 8.99 -16.60
C CYS A 92 -12.61 10.27 -17.10
N GLU A 93 -11.56 10.73 -16.42
CA GLU A 93 -10.68 11.79 -16.91
C GLU A 93 -9.44 11.11 -17.54
N PRO A 94 -9.54 10.56 -18.77
CA PRO A 94 -8.52 9.66 -19.31
C PRO A 94 -7.16 10.32 -19.47
N ASP A 95 -7.14 11.62 -19.74
CA ASP A 95 -5.90 12.38 -19.92
C ASP A 95 -5.12 12.50 -18.60
N LEU A 96 -5.83 12.73 -17.48
CA LEU A 96 -5.21 12.79 -16.16
C LEU A 96 -4.66 11.43 -15.71
N ILE A 97 -5.36 10.35 -16.05
CA ILE A 97 -4.89 8.98 -15.80
C ILE A 97 -3.64 8.69 -16.66
N ALA A 98 -3.68 9.06 -17.94
CA ALA A 98 -2.54 8.90 -18.85
C ALA A 98 -1.31 9.66 -18.36
N GLU A 99 -1.49 10.91 -17.94
CA GLU A 99 -0.43 11.76 -17.39
C GLU A 99 0.18 11.17 -16.11
N ALA A 100 -0.66 10.66 -15.20
CA ALA A 100 -0.18 10.00 -13.99
C ALA A 100 0.69 8.78 -14.31
N ILE A 101 0.28 7.97 -15.30
CA ILE A 101 0.99 6.78 -15.76
C ILE A 101 2.30 7.13 -16.49
N SER A 102 2.32 8.18 -17.31
CA SER A 102 3.54 8.59 -17.99
C SER A 102 4.56 9.25 -17.06
N SER A 103 4.11 9.81 -15.93
CA SER A 103 4.95 10.61 -15.02
C SER A 103 5.98 9.82 -14.21
N VAL A 104 5.91 8.48 -14.21
CA VAL A 104 6.78 7.63 -13.39
C VAL A 104 7.60 6.69 -14.27
N PRO A 105 8.86 7.03 -14.57
CA PRO A 105 9.79 6.11 -15.21
C PRO A 105 10.01 4.84 -14.38
N LEU A 106 10.31 3.74 -15.06
CA LEU A 106 10.51 2.43 -14.44
C LEU A 106 11.56 2.46 -13.32
N GLU A 107 12.71 3.07 -13.57
CA GLU A 107 13.80 3.19 -12.59
C GLU A 107 13.37 3.93 -11.33
N LYS A 108 12.62 5.02 -11.50
CA LYS A 108 12.08 5.81 -10.39
C LYS A 108 11.10 5.00 -9.56
N PHE A 109 10.27 4.18 -10.19
CA PHE A 109 9.33 3.31 -9.49
C PHE A 109 10.04 2.22 -8.69
N VAL A 110 11.05 1.57 -9.27
CA VAL A 110 11.86 0.54 -8.59
C VAL A 110 12.59 1.14 -7.39
N ALA A 111 13.26 2.29 -7.58
CA ALA A 111 13.97 2.98 -6.51
C ALA A 111 13.04 3.35 -5.34
N ALA A 112 11.87 3.91 -5.65
CA ALA A 112 10.87 4.25 -4.64
C ALA A 112 10.35 3.00 -3.89
N THR A 113 10.23 1.87 -4.58
CA THR A 113 9.77 0.61 -3.97
C THR A 113 10.80 0.07 -2.99
N HIS A 114 12.07 0.04 -3.37
CA HIS A 114 13.16 -0.39 -2.50
C HIS A 114 13.34 0.53 -1.29
N ALA A 115 13.20 1.84 -1.49
CA ALA A 115 13.22 2.81 -0.40
C ALA A 115 12.09 2.56 0.61
N ALA A 116 10.86 2.35 0.13
CA ALA A 116 9.69 2.06 0.98
C ALA A 116 9.84 0.73 1.76
N ILE A 117 10.42 -0.30 1.15
CA ILE A 117 10.73 -1.56 1.82
C ILE A 117 11.80 -1.35 2.91
N SER A 118 12.83 -0.56 2.62
CA SER A 118 13.93 -0.30 3.54
C SER A 118 13.48 0.49 4.78
N THR A 119 12.69 1.55 4.58
CA THR A 119 12.11 2.34 5.69
C THR A 119 11.19 1.48 6.56
N ARG A 120 10.37 0.60 5.95
CA ARG A 120 9.52 -0.36 6.69
C ARG A 120 10.34 -1.34 7.53
N LYS A 121 11.46 -1.86 7.00
CA LYS A 121 12.39 -2.74 7.75
C LYS A 121 12.98 -1.99 8.96
N GLN A 122 13.35 -0.73 8.82
CA GLN A 122 13.89 0.09 9.92
C GLN A 122 12.84 0.42 10.99
N GLY A 123 11.62 0.81 10.58
CA GLY A 123 10.50 1.05 11.51
C GLY A 123 10.10 -0.18 12.32
N LYS A 124 10.09 -1.37 11.69
CA LYS A 124 9.88 -2.65 12.41
C LYS A 124 11.01 -2.96 13.40
N LYS A 125 12.27 -2.67 13.06
CA LYS A 125 13.42 -2.84 13.98
C LYS A 125 13.36 -1.86 15.16
N ALA A 126 12.96 -0.62 14.94
CA ALA A 126 12.80 0.40 15.98
C ALA A 126 11.65 0.05 16.95
N SER A 127 10.48 -0.30 16.42
CA SER A 127 9.32 -0.76 17.21
C SER A 127 9.66 -1.99 18.07
N LYS A 128 10.39 -2.97 17.51
CA LYS A 128 10.82 -4.17 18.24
C LYS A 128 11.87 -3.86 19.33
N LYS A 129 12.75 -2.86 19.14
CA LYS A 129 13.68 -2.39 20.18
C LYS A 129 12.95 -1.65 21.31
N THR A 130 11.97 -0.82 21.01
CA THR A 130 11.17 -0.10 22.01
C THR A 130 10.30 -1.06 22.83
N ALA A 131 9.69 -2.07 22.20
CA ALA A 131 8.93 -3.12 22.89
C ALA A 131 9.81 -4.01 23.80
N LYS A 132 11.07 -4.27 23.42
CA LYS A 132 12.03 -5.01 24.27
C LYS A 132 12.54 -4.18 25.45
N LYS A 133 12.51 -2.84 25.37
CA LYS A 133 12.92 -1.94 26.46
C LYS A 133 11.81 -1.77 27.50
N SER A 134 10.54 -1.76 27.09
CA SER A 134 9.39 -1.74 28.01
C SER A 134 9.17 -3.06 28.74
N SER A 135 9.49 -4.21 28.15
CA SER A 135 9.41 -5.51 28.85
C SER A 135 10.51 -5.73 29.90
N LYS A 136 11.63 -4.98 29.83
CA LYS A 136 12.74 -5.08 30.80
C LYS A 136 12.55 -4.18 32.03
N SER A 137 11.67 -3.16 31.98
CA SER A 137 11.36 -2.32 33.15
C SER A 137 10.29 -2.93 34.05
N THR A 138 9.44 -3.82 33.55
CA THR A 138 8.39 -4.48 34.35
C THR A 138 8.92 -5.64 35.22
N ALA A 139 10.10 -6.18 34.90
CA ALA A 139 10.69 -7.30 35.65
C ALA A 139 11.34 -6.88 36.99
N LYS A 140 11.65 -5.60 37.21
CA LYS A 140 12.31 -5.13 38.45
C LYS A 140 11.33 -4.75 39.58
N LYS A 141 10.02 -4.75 39.34
CA LYS A 141 9.00 -4.26 40.31
C LYS A 141 8.17 -5.36 40.99
N LYS A 142 8.50 -6.65 40.80
CA LYS A 142 7.66 -7.78 41.23
C LYS A 142 8.20 -8.61 42.41
N THR A 143 9.12 -8.06 43.23
CA THR A 143 9.72 -8.80 44.37
C THR A 143 9.28 -8.30 45.77
N THR A 144 8.32 -7.39 45.89
CA THR A 144 7.86 -6.93 47.22
C THR A 144 6.35 -6.71 47.25
N LYS A 145 5.61 -7.76 47.62
CA LYS A 145 4.33 -7.81 48.38
C LYS A 145 3.38 -8.87 47.81
N LYS A 146 3.29 -10.01 48.50
CA LYS A 146 2.11 -10.44 49.27
C LYS A 146 2.24 -11.90 49.72
N THR A 147 2.74 -12.07 50.93
CA THR A 147 2.38 -13.14 51.86
C THR A 147 0.94 -12.95 52.37
N ALA A 148 0.35 -14.02 52.91
CA ALA A 148 -1.00 -14.21 53.51
C ALA A 148 -2.05 -14.83 52.54
N SER A 149 -2.13 -16.17 52.40
CA SER A 149 -2.86 -17.15 53.25
C SER A 149 -4.36 -16.83 53.40
N ASN A 150 -5.29 -17.45 52.65
CA ASN A 150 -5.86 -18.80 52.72
C ASN A 150 -7.03 -18.98 53.71
N SER A 151 -8.09 -19.65 53.22
CA SER A 151 -9.05 -20.54 53.91
C SER A 151 -10.50 -20.05 54.22
N LYS A 152 -11.44 -20.70 53.50
CA LYS A 152 -12.79 -21.25 53.90
C LYS A 152 -13.87 -20.24 54.35
N LYS A 153 -15.19 -20.43 54.17
CA LYS A 153 -16.10 -21.59 54.00
C LYS A 153 -17.45 -20.99 53.49
N LYS A 154 -18.07 -21.48 52.43
CA LYS A 154 -19.29 -22.34 52.41
C LYS A 154 -20.48 -21.85 53.30
N THR A 155 -21.64 -21.58 52.67
CA THR A 155 -22.97 -22.25 52.85
C THR A 155 -24.19 -21.29 52.89
N THR A 156 -25.09 -21.50 51.91
CA THR A 156 -26.58 -21.45 51.88
C THR A 156 -27.43 -20.20 52.12
N SER A 157 -28.34 -20.04 51.16
CA SER A 157 -29.63 -19.36 51.18
C SER A 157 -30.61 -19.91 52.21
N ARG A 158 -31.42 -19.02 52.78
CA ARG A 158 -32.88 -19.05 52.61
C ARG A 158 -33.44 -17.64 52.72
#